data_AF-A0A3M1F516-F1
#
_entry.id   AF-A0A3M1F516-F1
#
_cell.length_a   1.000
_cell.length_b   1.000
_cell.length_c   1.000
_cell.angle_alpha   90.00
_cell.angle_beta   90.00
_cell.angle_gamma   90.00
#
_symmetry.space_group_name_H-M   'P 1'
#
loop_
_entity.id
_entity.type
_entity.pdbx_description
1 polymer ?
#
loop_
_entity_poly.entity_id
_entity_poly.type
_entity_poly.pdbx_seq_one_letter_code
_entity_poly.pdbx_strand_id
1 'polypeptide(L)'
;MLLFAAIATFTLLLTSCTETVFECNPPYIINGNTCCLDKNSNNICDSDEKDACPPCELDCSSCPVQEKEKLVQVTKYICEDGREVDDKATCKKTSGPQPLTYQPVTTNEEGTHIEEVSITPACRASFPGGDVYYKTDTVPGEVVIELKELPDGDWQDFYTIPRAYLERRVEFVICDVRCPHNQGDFTLPPSKAYVMRLRMTQPVWGTTEFSNEHIVDTREGGAFVSKKC
;
A
#
# COMPACT_ATOMS: atom_id res chain seq x y z
N MET A 1 -32.00 42.15 -10.94
CA MET A 1 -31.41 42.14 -9.58
C MET A 1 -32.32 41.52 -8.52
N LEU A 2 -33.65 41.71 -8.55
CA LEU A 2 -34.58 41.12 -7.56
C LEU A 2 -34.62 39.57 -7.53
N LEU A 3 -34.32 38.90 -8.65
CA LEU A 3 -34.34 37.43 -8.72
C LEU A 3 -33.19 36.75 -7.95
N PHE A 4 -32.03 37.41 -7.82
CA PHE A 4 -30.87 36.85 -7.11
C PHE A 4 -31.02 36.93 -5.58
N ALA A 5 -31.76 37.92 -5.07
CA ALA A 5 -32.02 38.06 -3.63
C ALA A 5 -32.98 36.97 -3.09
N ALA A 6 -33.92 36.49 -3.91
CA ALA A 6 -34.87 35.45 -3.55
C ALA A 6 -34.23 34.04 -3.48
N ILE A 7 -33.24 33.77 -4.33
CA ILE A 7 -32.55 32.47 -4.36
C ILE A 7 -31.59 32.32 -3.17
N ALA A 8 -30.96 33.43 -2.74
CA ALA A 8 -30.07 33.44 -1.58
C ALA A 8 -30.80 33.27 -0.24
N THR A 9 -32.08 33.65 -0.14
CA THR A 9 -32.88 33.49 1.09
C THR A 9 -33.49 32.09 1.21
N PHE A 10 -33.74 31.39 0.10
CA PHE A 10 -34.29 30.02 0.14
C PHE A 10 -33.25 28.95 0.53
N THR A 11 -31.95 29.22 0.29
CA THR A 11 -30.87 28.27 0.61
C THR A 11 -30.45 28.29 2.09
N LEU A 12 -30.81 29.32 2.85
CA LEU A 12 -30.39 29.46 4.26
C LEU A 12 -31.30 28.68 5.26
N LEU A 13 -32.49 28.24 4.84
CA LEU A 13 -33.48 27.59 5.71
C LEU A 13 -33.43 26.05 5.75
N LEU A 14 -32.48 25.42 5.04
CA LEU A 14 -32.38 23.95 4.96
C LEU A 14 -31.27 23.35 5.82
N THR A 15 -30.67 24.11 6.73
CA THR A 15 -29.73 23.57 7.73
C THR A 15 -30.50 23.02 8.93
N SER A 16 -31.23 21.91 8.72
CA SER A 16 -31.81 21.14 9.81
C SER A 16 -30.72 20.34 10.52
N CYS A 17 -30.60 20.51 11.84
CA CYS A 17 -29.80 19.63 12.68
C CYS A 17 -30.24 18.18 12.46
N THR A 18 -29.38 17.38 11.84
CA THR A 18 -29.51 15.91 11.87
C THR A 18 -28.97 15.46 13.22
N GLU A 19 -29.86 15.16 14.17
CA GLU A 19 -29.49 14.41 15.37
C GLU A 19 -29.04 13.03 14.92
N THR A 20 -27.75 12.75 14.99
CA THR A 20 -27.22 11.42 14.72
C THR A 20 -27.71 10.50 15.82
N VAL A 21 -28.69 9.67 15.51
CA VAL A 21 -29.16 8.61 16.41
C VAL A 21 -28.00 7.64 16.61
N PHE A 22 -27.46 7.61 17.82
CA PHE A 22 -26.39 6.70 18.22
C PHE A 22 -27.02 5.33 18.50
N GLU A 23 -26.88 4.39 17.56
CA GLU A 23 -27.44 3.04 17.64
C GLU A 23 -26.32 2.03 17.98
N CYS A 24 -26.56 1.17 18.98
CA CYS A 24 -25.68 0.08 19.35
C CYS A 24 -26.19 -1.22 18.73
N ASN A 25 -25.33 -1.97 18.05
CA ASN A 25 -25.69 -3.29 17.54
C ASN A 25 -25.78 -4.29 18.70
N PRO A 26 -26.82 -5.14 18.77
CA PRO A 26 -26.87 -6.24 19.74
C PRO A 26 -25.60 -7.11 19.68
N PRO A 27 -25.04 -7.59 20.82
CA PRO A 27 -25.57 -7.58 22.19
C PRO A 27 -25.18 -6.33 23.01
N TYR A 28 -24.95 -5.18 22.38
CA TYR A 28 -24.59 -3.96 23.10
C TYR A 28 -25.80 -3.05 23.31
N ILE A 29 -25.88 -2.42 24.49
CA ILE A 29 -26.91 -1.44 24.87
C ILE A 29 -26.29 -0.06 25.07
N ILE A 30 -27.11 0.99 25.01
CA ILE A 30 -26.66 2.38 25.22
C ILE A 30 -26.47 2.63 26.72
N ASN A 31 -25.23 2.94 27.12
CA ASN A 31 -24.89 3.43 28.46
C ASN A 31 -24.24 4.82 28.33
N GLY A 32 -25.01 5.87 28.62
CA GLY A 32 -24.60 7.27 28.37
C GLY A 32 -24.41 7.56 26.87
N ASN A 33 -23.20 7.96 26.47
CA ASN A 33 -22.82 8.25 25.08
C ASN A 33 -21.99 7.11 24.45
N THR A 34 -22.03 5.90 25.02
CA THR A 34 -21.24 4.74 24.57
C THR A 34 -22.06 3.46 24.55
N CYS A 35 -21.62 2.47 23.78
CA CYS A 35 -22.20 1.13 23.77
C CYS A 35 -21.53 0.25 24.84
N CYS A 36 -22.32 -0.40 25.69
CA CYS A 36 -21.86 -1.38 26.68
C CYS A 36 -22.38 -2.78 26.35
N LEU A 37 -21.60 -3.82 26.66
CA LEU A 37 -22.01 -5.21 26.50
C LEU A 37 -23.11 -5.58 27.51
N ASP A 38 -24.19 -6.18 27.00
CA ASP A 38 -25.26 -6.82 27.77
C ASP A 38 -25.33 -8.29 27.32
N LYS A 39 -24.45 -9.11 27.90
CA LYS A 39 -24.26 -10.49 27.43
C LYS A 39 -25.47 -11.37 27.72
N ASN A 40 -26.24 -11.05 28.76
CA ASN A 40 -27.40 -11.82 29.21
C ASN A 40 -28.74 -11.23 28.75
N SER A 41 -28.73 -10.15 27.95
CA SER A 41 -29.92 -9.48 27.39
C SER A 41 -30.91 -9.01 28.45
N ASN A 42 -30.40 -8.57 29.61
CA ASN A 42 -31.23 -8.07 30.71
C ASN A 42 -31.39 -6.54 30.71
N ASN A 43 -30.82 -5.85 29.72
CA ASN A 43 -30.74 -4.39 29.58
C ASN A 43 -29.94 -3.70 30.71
N ILE A 44 -28.99 -4.40 31.31
CA ILE A 44 -28.02 -3.88 32.28
C ILE A 44 -26.63 -4.08 31.68
N CYS A 45 -25.78 -3.06 31.81
CA CYS A 45 -24.41 -3.14 31.34
C CYS A 45 -23.63 -4.13 32.22
N ASP A 46 -22.96 -5.12 31.63
CA ASP A 46 -22.22 -6.17 32.38
C ASP A 46 -21.19 -5.57 33.37
N SER A 47 -20.67 -4.37 33.11
CA SER A 47 -19.75 -3.69 34.03
C SER A 47 -20.41 -3.14 35.30
N ASP A 48 -21.72 -2.94 35.24
CA ASP A 48 -22.56 -2.40 36.31
C ASP A 48 -23.25 -3.53 37.10
N GLU A 49 -23.18 -4.78 36.63
CA GLU A 49 -23.53 -6.00 37.38
C GLU A 49 -22.54 -6.33 38.52
N LYS A 50 -21.82 -5.33 39.03
CA LYS A 50 -21.04 -5.45 40.25
C LYS A 50 -21.96 -5.34 41.45
N ASP A 51 -22.64 -6.43 41.79
CA ASP A 51 -23.10 -6.81 43.13
C ASP A 51 -24.00 -8.05 42.98
N ALA A 52 -23.88 -9.14 43.73
CA ALA A 52 -23.09 -9.45 44.89
C ALA A 52 -22.72 -10.93 44.78
N CYS A 53 -21.47 -11.28 45.04
CA CYS A 53 -21.19 -12.67 45.39
C CYS A 53 -21.92 -12.92 46.72
N PRO A 54 -22.93 -13.80 46.81
CA PRO A 54 -23.42 -14.23 48.10
C PRO A 54 -22.22 -14.79 48.88
N PRO A 55 -22.14 -14.59 50.21
CA PRO A 55 -21.05 -15.16 51.00
C PRO A 55 -21.07 -16.67 50.78
N CYS A 56 -20.12 -17.16 49.99
CA CYS A 56 -19.93 -18.57 49.77
C CYS A 56 -19.33 -19.14 51.05
N GLU A 57 -20.17 -19.69 51.92
CA GLU A 57 -19.76 -20.78 52.82
C GLU A 57 -19.48 -22.03 51.95
N LEU A 58 -18.41 -21.96 51.16
CA LEU A 58 -17.85 -23.13 50.49
C LEU A 58 -16.93 -23.80 51.52
N ASP A 59 -17.36 -24.96 51.99
CA ASP A 59 -16.48 -25.90 52.69
C ASP A 59 -15.37 -26.36 51.73
N CYS A 60 -14.23 -25.67 51.80
CA CYS A 60 -13.06 -25.89 50.95
C CYS A 60 -12.34 -27.22 51.23
N SER A 61 -12.88 -28.10 52.07
CA SER A 61 -12.27 -29.40 52.40
C SER A 61 -12.17 -30.37 51.22
N SER A 62 -12.81 -30.05 50.09
CA SER A 62 -12.82 -30.89 48.88
C SER A 62 -12.32 -30.20 47.60
N CYS A 63 -11.70 -29.02 47.70
CA CYS A 63 -11.13 -28.38 46.52
C CYS A 63 -9.99 -29.25 45.95
N PRO A 64 -10.03 -29.63 44.66
CA PRO A 64 -8.93 -30.33 44.03
C PRO A 64 -7.68 -29.46 44.13
N VAL A 65 -6.58 -30.05 44.60
CA VAL A 65 -5.28 -29.39 44.73
C VAL A 65 -4.98 -28.71 43.40
N GLN A 66 -5.03 -27.38 43.38
CA GLN A 66 -4.63 -26.63 42.20
C GLN A 66 -3.17 -26.92 41.94
N GLU A 67 -2.92 -27.71 40.90
CA GLU A 67 -1.60 -28.00 40.40
C GLU A 67 -0.98 -26.64 40.04
N LYS A 68 0.06 -26.24 40.79
CA LYS A 68 0.72 -24.95 40.63
C LYS A 68 1.00 -24.72 39.15
N GLU A 69 0.32 -23.73 38.58
CA GLU A 69 0.54 -23.32 37.19
C GLU A 69 2.03 -23.14 36.98
N LYS A 70 2.61 -24.06 36.22
CA LYS A 70 4.01 -24.01 35.84
C LYS A 70 4.14 -22.80 34.93
N LEU A 71 4.74 -21.73 35.44
CA LEU A 71 5.09 -20.54 34.66
C LEU A 71 5.94 -20.99 33.47
N VAL A 72 5.31 -21.13 32.30
CA VAL A 72 6.01 -21.38 31.04
C VAL A 72 6.65 -20.05 30.66
N GLN A 73 7.96 -19.92 30.88
CA GLN A 73 8.72 -18.79 30.38
C GLN A 73 8.76 -18.87 28.85
N VAL A 74 8.08 -17.94 28.18
CA VAL A 74 8.19 -17.77 26.73
C VAL A 74 9.54 -17.14 26.44
N THR A 75 10.50 -17.94 25.96
CA THR A 75 11.86 -17.46 25.66
C THR A 75 12.03 -16.98 24.24
N LYS A 76 11.07 -17.26 23.35
CA LYS A 76 11.14 -16.93 21.92
C LYS A 76 9.75 -16.62 21.35
N TYR A 77 9.72 -15.72 20.39
CA TYR A 77 8.55 -15.36 19.59
C TYR A 77 8.79 -15.76 18.14
N ILE A 78 7.77 -16.28 17.46
CA ILE A 78 7.78 -16.52 16.02
C ILE A 78 7.01 -15.37 15.37
N CYS A 79 7.67 -14.60 14.51
CA CYS A 79 7.04 -13.54 13.75
C CYS A 79 6.18 -14.11 12.60
N GLU A 80 5.30 -13.30 11.99
CA GLU A 80 4.44 -13.75 10.88
C GLU A 80 5.23 -14.24 9.65
N ASP A 81 6.48 -13.77 9.50
CA ASP A 81 7.42 -14.19 8.46
C ASP A 81 8.20 -15.47 8.81
N GLY A 82 7.92 -16.10 9.96
CA GLY A 82 8.58 -17.32 10.42
C GLY A 82 9.91 -17.11 11.16
N ARG A 83 10.39 -15.87 11.36
CA ARG A 83 11.61 -15.61 12.14
C ARG A 83 11.39 -15.82 13.63
N GLU A 84 12.33 -16.49 14.29
CA GLU A 84 12.40 -16.55 15.74
C GLU A 84 13.14 -15.31 16.29
N VAL A 85 12.54 -14.62 17.26
CA VAL A 85 13.13 -13.46 17.93
C VAL A 85 12.94 -13.54 19.44
N ASP A 86 13.87 -12.95 20.20
CA ASP A 86 13.81 -12.95 21.67
C ASP A 86 12.83 -11.90 22.23
N ASP A 87 12.44 -10.91 21.42
CA ASP A 87 11.54 -9.82 21.81
C ASP A 87 10.49 -9.52 20.74
N LYS A 88 9.23 -9.41 21.17
CA LYS A 88 8.08 -9.16 20.29
C LYS A 88 8.19 -7.85 19.51
N ALA A 89 8.87 -6.82 20.02
CA ALA A 89 9.05 -5.57 19.27
C ALA A 89 10.02 -5.74 18.10
N THR A 90 10.88 -6.76 18.12
CA THR A 90 11.77 -7.09 17.00
C THR A 90 11.00 -7.64 15.80
N CYS A 91 9.84 -8.29 16.00
CA CYS A 91 8.95 -8.65 14.88
C CYS A 91 8.37 -7.43 14.15
N LYS A 92 8.29 -6.27 14.83
CA LYS A 92 7.82 -5.01 14.22
C LYS A 92 8.90 -4.24 13.48
N LYS A 93 10.18 -4.59 13.65
CA LYS A 93 11.23 -4.09 12.76
C LYS A 93 11.05 -4.84 11.46
N THR A 94 10.40 -4.18 10.50
CA THR A 94 10.18 -4.64 9.13
C THR A 94 11.46 -5.36 8.71
N SER A 95 11.37 -6.67 8.48
CA SER A 95 12.45 -7.39 7.80
C SER A 95 12.78 -6.52 6.59
N GLY A 96 14.00 -5.99 6.54
CA GLY A 96 14.42 -5.16 5.41
C GLY A 96 14.06 -5.87 4.11
N PRO A 97 13.82 -5.11 3.02
CA PRO A 97 13.38 -5.68 1.76
C PRO A 97 14.22 -6.91 1.43
N GLN A 98 13.56 -8.06 1.25
CA GLN A 98 14.28 -9.28 0.93
C GLN A 98 15.16 -9.01 -0.30
N PRO A 99 16.44 -9.43 -0.27
CA PRO A 99 17.35 -9.19 -1.37
C PRO A 99 16.74 -9.76 -2.65
N LEU A 100 16.71 -8.95 -3.69
CA LEU A 100 16.20 -9.39 -4.99
C LEU A 100 17.22 -10.35 -5.59
N THR A 101 16.76 -11.55 -5.96
CA THR A 101 17.59 -12.58 -6.59
C THR A 101 17.62 -12.46 -8.12
N TYR A 102 16.87 -11.51 -8.69
CA TYR A 102 16.78 -11.28 -10.12
C TYR A 102 18.05 -10.60 -10.68
N GLN A 103 18.59 -11.15 -11.77
CA GLN A 103 19.73 -10.57 -12.48
C GLN A 103 19.23 -9.90 -13.77
N PRO A 104 19.20 -8.55 -13.84
CA PRO A 104 18.69 -7.85 -15.01
C PRO A 104 19.63 -7.99 -16.21
N VAL A 105 19.05 -8.06 -17.41
CA VAL A 105 19.81 -7.92 -18.66
C VAL A 105 20.31 -6.48 -18.76
N THR A 106 21.62 -6.27 -18.64
CA THR A 106 22.20 -4.92 -18.50
C THR A 106 22.49 -4.21 -19.83
N THR A 107 22.41 -4.93 -20.95
CA THR A 107 22.66 -4.42 -22.30
C THR A 107 21.40 -4.46 -23.13
N ASN A 108 21.25 -3.52 -24.06
CA ASN A 108 20.16 -3.58 -25.05
C ASN A 108 20.39 -4.79 -25.98
N GLU A 109 19.35 -5.22 -26.70
CA GLU A 109 19.46 -6.27 -27.70
C GLU A 109 20.47 -5.92 -28.79
N GLU A 110 21.21 -6.91 -29.29
CA GLU A 110 22.19 -6.67 -30.35
C GLU A 110 21.51 -6.24 -31.66
N GLY A 111 22.05 -5.20 -32.30
CA GLY A 111 21.51 -4.67 -33.56
C GLY A 111 20.28 -3.77 -33.42
N THR A 112 19.89 -3.41 -32.20
CA THR A 112 18.82 -2.44 -31.92
C THR A 112 19.22 -1.00 -32.30
N HIS A 113 18.19 -0.21 -32.56
CA HIS A 113 18.23 1.24 -32.73
C HIS A 113 18.15 2.01 -31.39
N ILE A 114 18.09 1.29 -30.26
CA ILE A 114 18.11 1.85 -28.91
C ILE A 114 19.55 2.17 -28.51
N GLU A 115 19.89 3.45 -28.48
CA GLU A 115 21.21 3.92 -28.06
C GLU A 115 21.36 3.91 -26.53
N GLU A 116 20.34 4.41 -25.82
CA GLU A 116 20.40 4.58 -24.37
C GLU A 116 19.02 4.42 -23.75
N VAL A 117 18.96 3.69 -22.62
CA VAL A 117 17.81 3.69 -21.71
C VAL A 117 18.34 3.79 -20.29
N SER A 118 17.81 4.74 -19.52
CA SER A 118 18.15 4.92 -18.12
C SER A 118 16.91 5.20 -17.28
N ILE A 119 16.87 4.59 -16.10
CA ILE A 119 15.78 4.76 -15.14
C ILE A 119 16.39 5.27 -13.84
N THR A 120 16.02 6.48 -13.44
CA THR A 120 16.70 7.20 -12.34
C THR A 120 15.72 7.67 -11.26
N PRO A 121 16.04 7.54 -9.96
CA PRO A 121 15.21 8.05 -8.87
C PRO A 121 15.06 9.58 -8.86
N ALA A 122 13.82 10.05 -8.81
CA ALA A 122 13.46 11.47 -8.82
C ALA A 122 12.35 11.77 -7.81
N CYS A 123 12.23 13.05 -7.43
CA CYS A 123 11.05 13.54 -6.71
C CYS A 123 10.15 14.25 -7.71
N ARG A 124 8.85 13.96 -7.65
CA ARG A 124 7.84 14.54 -8.53
C ARG A 124 6.67 14.99 -7.67
N ALA A 125 6.47 16.32 -7.61
CA ALA A 125 5.44 16.96 -6.80
C ALA A 125 5.38 16.48 -5.33
N SER A 126 6.54 16.35 -4.68
CA SER A 126 6.70 15.86 -3.30
C SER A 126 6.40 14.36 -3.11
N PHE A 127 6.27 13.60 -4.19
CA PHE A 127 6.19 12.14 -4.15
C PHE A 127 7.51 11.50 -4.61
N PRO A 128 7.90 10.35 -4.01
CA PRO A 128 8.97 9.51 -4.54
C PRO A 128 8.58 9.00 -5.93
N GLY A 129 9.56 8.76 -6.79
CA GLY A 129 9.30 8.42 -8.18
C GLY A 129 10.59 8.31 -8.97
N GLY A 130 10.49 8.47 -10.28
CA GLY A 130 11.64 8.41 -11.16
C GLY A 130 11.39 8.94 -12.55
N ASP A 131 12.47 8.99 -13.31
CA ASP A 131 12.47 9.33 -14.71
C ASP A 131 12.92 8.13 -15.53
N VAL A 132 12.17 7.83 -16.58
CA VAL A 132 12.53 6.91 -17.65
C VAL A 132 13.02 7.77 -18.82
N TYR A 133 14.30 7.67 -19.14
CA TYR A 133 14.90 8.31 -20.28
C TYR A 133 15.21 7.28 -21.35
N TYR A 134 14.95 7.63 -22.61
CA TYR A 134 15.44 6.86 -23.75
C TYR A 134 15.95 7.74 -24.86
N LYS A 135 16.88 7.18 -25.63
CA LYS A 135 17.43 7.75 -26.86
C LYS A 135 17.56 6.66 -27.92
N THR A 136 17.16 6.98 -29.14
CA THR A 136 17.23 6.12 -30.33
C THR A 136 17.84 6.88 -31.50
N ASP A 137 18.43 6.16 -32.45
CA ASP A 137 18.97 6.74 -33.69
C ASP A 137 17.87 6.97 -34.76
N THR A 138 16.71 6.34 -34.57
CA THR A 138 15.55 6.33 -35.47
C THR A 138 14.27 6.55 -34.68
N VAL A 139 13.25 7.20 -35.26
CA VAL A 139 12.01 7.49 -34.53
C VAL A 139 11.17 6.20 -34.46
N PRO A 140 10.94 5.63 -33.26
CA PRO A 140 10.13 4.43 -33.15
C PRO A 140 8.67 4.76 -33.50
N GLY A 141 7.90 3.75 -33.90
CA GLY A 141 6.47 3.88 -34.17
C GLY A 141 5.67 3.84 -32.87
N GLU A 142 6.08 2.98 -31.94
CA GLU A 142 5.49 2.81 -30.63
C GLU A 142 6.59 2.54 -29.61
N VAL A 143 6.44 3.12 -28.40
CA VAL A 143 7.29 2.80 -27.25
C VAL A 143 6.37 2.44 -26.08
N VAL A 144 6.54 1.22 -25.57
CA VAL A 144 5.78 0.68 -24.44
C VAL A 144 6.73 0.40 -23.29
N ILE A 145 6.39 0.88 -22.10
CA ILE A 145 7.02 0.48 -20.86
C ILE A 145 6.39 -0.84 -20.46
N GLU A 146 7.20 -1.88 -20.41
CA GLU A 146 6.80 -3.20 -19.91
C GLU A 146 7.29 -3.36 -18.47
N LEU A 147 6.45 -3.95 -17.63
CA LEU A 147 6.79 -4.30 -16.25
C LEU A 147 6.65 -5.80 -16.03
N LYS A 148 7.55 -6.32 -15.21
CA LYS A 148 7.47 -7.65 -14.62
C LYS A 148 7.59 -7.53 -13.11
N GLU A 149 6.56 -7.94 -12.38
CA GLU A 149 6.58 -7.95 -10.90
C GLU A 149 7.44 -9.11 -10.39
N LEU A 150 8.35 -8.84 -9.46
CA LEU A 150 9.24 -9.86 -8.89
C LEU A 150 8.59 -10.62 -7.72
N PRO A 151 8.93 -11.90 -7.52
CA PRO A 151 9.95 -12.66 -8.26
C PRO A 151 9.47 -13.31 -9.58
N ASP A 152 8.18 -13.68 -9.66
CA ASP A 152 7.71 -14.66 -10.66
C ASP A 152 6.66 -14.11 -11.64
N GLY A 153 6.51 -12.80 -11.75
CA GLY A 153 5.55 -12.19 -12.67
C GLY A 153 5.89 -12.41 -14.15
N ASP A 154 4.85 -12.32 -14.99
CA ASP A 154 4.99 -12.20 -16.44
C ASP A 154 5.18 -10.74 -16.85
N TRP A 155 5.69 -10.52 -18.07
CA TRP A 155 5.77 -9.19 -18.68
C TRP A 155 4.37 -8.67 -19.01
N GLN A 156 4.10 -7.42 -18.66
CA GLN A 156 2.85 -6.73 -18.94
C GLN A 156 3.12 -5.38 -19.59
N ASP A 157 2.36 -5.07 -20.63
CA ASP A 157 2.27 -3.72 -21.19
C ASP A 157 1.68 -2.79 -20.13
N PHE A 158 2.52 -1.90 -19.59
CA PHE A 158 2.14 -1.07 -18.45
C PHE A 158 1.76 0.35 -18.88
N TYR A 159 2.57 0.98 -19.73
CA TYR A 159 2.35 2.34 -20.18
C TYR A 159 2.86 2.57 -21.60
N THR A 160 1.98 3.02 -22.49
CA THR A 160 2.36 3.41 -23.86
C THR A 160 2.69 4.89 -23.90
N ILE A 161 3.91 5.23 -24.33
CA ILE A 161 4.38 6.61 -24.39
C ILE A 161 3.69 7.34 -25.54
N PRO A 162 2.94 8.42 -25.27
CA PRO A 162 2.14 9.07 -26.29
C PRO A 162 3.03 9.85 -27.25
N ARG A 163 3.16 9.38 -28.50
CA ARG A 163 4.10 9.88 -29.53
C ARG A 163 5.56 9.55 -29.21
N ALA A 164 6.14 8.73 -30.06
CA ALA A 164 7.56 8.42 -30.04
C ALA A 164 8.39 9.59 -30.62
N TYR A 165 9.54 9.83 -30.02
CA TYR A 165 10.55 10.79 -30.47
C TYR A 165 11.93 10.11 -30.45
N LEU A 166 12.95 10.73 -31.04
CA LEU A 166 14.33 10.21 -30.97
C LEU A 166 14.87 10.20 -29.53
N GLU A 167 14.39 11.11 -28.71
CA GLU A 167 14.83 11.26 -27.32
C GLU A 167 13.64 11.74 -26.50
N ARG A 168 13.43 11.11 -25.34
CA ARG A 168 12.35 11.52 -24.44
C ARG A 168 12.61 11.11 -23.01
N ARG A 169 12.08 11.93 -22.10
CA ARG A 169 11.91 11.65 -20.68
C ARG A 169 10.43 11.43 -20.36
N VAL A 170 10.15 10.39 -19.59
CA VAL A 170 8.82 10.08 -19.03
C VAL A 170 8.98 9.98 -17.53
N GLU A 171 8.04 10.57 -16.79
CA GLU A 171 8.13 10.71 -15.35
C GLU A 171 7.10 9.80 -14.68
N PHE A 172 7.47 9.17 -13.56
CA PHE A 172 6.53 8.38 -12.77
C PHE A 172 6.61 8.71 -11.30
N VAL A 173 5.50 8.46 -10.61
CA VAL A 173 5.39 8.58 -9.15
C VAL A 173 5.09 7.24 -8.51
N ILE A 174 5.58 7.03 -7.30
CA ILE A 174 5.29 5.86 -6.47
C ILE A 174 4.26 6.26 -5.44
N CYS A 175 3.06 5.69 -5.53
CA CYS A 175 1.94 6.10 -4.70
C CYS A 175 0.80 5.09 -4.71
N ASP A 176 -0.06 5.12 -3.68
CA ASP A 176 -1.28 4.31 -3.65
C ASP A 176 -2.37 4.91 -4.55
N VAL A 177 -3.53 4.24 -4.60
CA VAL A 177 -4.70 4.65 -5.38
C VAL A 177 -5.26 6.03 -5.03
N ARG A 178 -4.79 6.67 -3.94
CA ARG A 178 -5.24 7.99 -3.50
C ARG A 178 -4.33 9.13 -3.97
N CYS A 179 -3.41 8.85 -4.89
CA CYS A 179 -2.57 9.91 -5.43
C CYS A 179 -3.37 10.96 -6.20
N PRO A 180 -3.06 12.26 -6.03
CA PRO A 180 -3.67 13.28 -6.86
C PRO A 180 -3.38 12.97 -8.33
N HIS A 181 -4.35 13.21 -9.21
CA HIS A 181 -4.14 13.06 -10.64
C HIS A 181 -3.00 13.99 -11.12
N ASN A 182 -2.26 13.57 -12.15
CA ASN A 182 -1.25 14.35 -12.87
C ASN A 182 0.04 14.68 -12.10
N GLN A 183 0.51 13.80 -11.21
CA GLN A 183 1.83 13.96 -10.57
C GLN A 183 3.00 13.35 -11.37
N GLY A 184 2.69 12.62 -12.43
CA GLY A 184 3.62 12.05 -13.40
C GLY A 184 2.86 11.55 -14.63
N ASP A 185 3.58 11.03 -15.62
CA ASP A 185 2.99 10.38 -16.79
C ASP A 185 2.28 9.07 -16.41
N PHE A 186 2.79 8.35 -15.40
CA PHE A 186 2.17 7.16 -14.82
C PHE A 186 2.51 6.98 -13.33
N THR A 187 1.86 6.01 -12.68
CA THR A 187 2.02 5.73 -11.23
C THR A 187 2.37 4.27 -10.98
N LEU A 188 3.35 4.00 -10.11
CA LEU A 188 3.65 2.66 -9.62
C LEU A 188 3.13 2.47 -8.19
N PRO A 189 2.49 1.33 -7.88
CA PRO A 189 2.16 0.98 -6.50
C PRO A 189 3.40 0.90 -5.60
N PRO A 190 3.28 1.29 -4.31
CA PRO A 190 4.33 1.10 -3.33
C PRO A 190 4.45 -0.38 -2.92
N SER A 191 5.51 -0.71 -2.19
CA SER A 191 5.72 -2.02 -1.56
C SER A 191 5.89 -3.19 -2.54
N LYS A 192 6.35 -2.91 -3.77
CA LYS A 192 6.61 -3.90 -4.81
C LYS A 192 8.00 -3.73 -5.41
N ALA A 193 8.47 -4.75 -6.12
CA ALA A 193 9.69 -4.66 -6.90
C ALA A 193 9.38 -5.06 -8.34
N TYR A 194 9.85 -4.26 -9.28
CA TYR A 194 9.61 -4.44 -10.70
C TYR A 194 10.92 -4.58 -11.45
N VAL A 195 10.88 -5.37 -12.52
CA VAL A 195 11.80 -5.25 -13.65
C VAL A 195 11.09 -4.41 -14.69
N MET A 196 11.70 -3.32 -15.11
CA MET A 196 11.19 -2.41 -16.12
C MET A 196 12.08 -2.48 -17.36
N ARG A 197 11.47 -2.52 -18.54
CA ARG A 197 12.16 -2.37 -19.83
C ARG A 197 11.27 -1.61 -20.80
N LEU A 198 11.85 -1.17 -21.90
CA LEU A 198 11.12 -0.59 -23.03
C LEU A 198 11.01 -1.61 -24.15
N ARG A 199 9.81 -1.77 -24.71
CA ARG A 199 9.55 -2.42 -25.99
C ARG A 199 9.30 -1.34 -27.03
N MET A 200 10.08 -1.33 -28.11
CA MET A 200 9.97 -0.36 -29.19
C MET A 200 9.63 -1.06 -30.50
N THR A 201 8.63 -0.55 -31.22
CA THR A 201 8.28 -1.05 -32.56
C THR A 201 8.87 -0.10 -33.60
N GLN A 202 9.67 -0.64 -34.52
CA GLN A 202 10.32 0.13 -35.57
C GLN A 202 9.55 0.03 -36.90
N PRO A 203 8.82 1.07 -37.33
CA PRO A 203 7.91 0.98 -38.48
C PRO A 203 8.66 0.82 -39.80
N VAL A 204 9.89 1.35 -39.89
CA VAL A 204 10.70 1.30 -41.11
C VAL A 204 11.20 -0.14 -41.39
N TRP A 205 11.53 -0.89 -40.34
CA TRP A 205 12.08 -2.25 -40.44
C TRP A 205 11.09 -3.35 -40.09
N GLY A 206 9.94 -3.01 -39.50
CA GLY A 206 8.96 -3.99 -39.03
C GLY A 206 9.48 -4.85 -37.87
N THR A 207 10.47 -4.37 -37.13
CA THR A 207 11.09 -5.07 -35.99
C THR A 207 10.52 -4.58 -34.67
N THR A 208 10.56 -5.45 -33.66
CA THR A 208 10.33 -5.09 -32.27
C THR A 208 11.65 -5.29 -31.53
N GLU A 209 12.02 -4.30 -30.74
CA GLU A 209 13.31 -4.25 -30.04
C GLU A 209 13.08 -4.03 -28.55
N PHE A 210 13.92 -4.64 -27.72
CA PHE A 210 13.86 -4.50 -26.27
C PHE A 210 15.11 -3.80 -25.72
N SER A 211 14.88 -2.87 -24.79
CA SER A 211 15.98 -2.25 -24.04
C SER A 211 16.58 -3.20 -23.02
N ASN A 212 17.69 -2.78 -22.41
CA ASN A 212 18.13 -3.32 -21.13
C ASN A 212 17.03 -3.22 -20.05
N GLU A 213 17.21 -4.02 -19.01
CA GLU A 213 16.29 -4.15 -17.89
C GLU A 213 16.79 -3.35 -16.68
N HIS A 214 15.86 -2.72 -15.96
CA HIS A 214 16.14 -1.94 -14.76
C HIS A 214 15.26 -2.39 -13.61
N ILE A 215 15.85 -2.54 -12.43
CA ILE A 215 15.10 -2.86 -11.22
C ILE A 215 14.54 -1.56 -10.63
N VAL A 216 13.22 -1.50 -10.48
CA VAL A 216 12.51 -0.42 -9.79
C VAL A 216 11.93 -0.99 -8.49
N ASP A 217 12.65 -0.79 -7.39
CA ASP A 217 12.24 -1.25 -6.07
C ASP A 217 11.43 -0.14 -5.35
N THR A 218 10.12 -0.34 -5.26
CA THR A 218 9.17 0.55 -4.58
C THR A 218 8.89 0.12 -3.13
N ARG A 219 9.64 -0.86 -2.60
CA ARG A 219 9.57 -1.25 -1.18
C ARG A 219 10.28 -0.24 -0.29
N GLU A 220 9.98 -0.29 1.01
CA GLU A 220 10.67 0.51 2.02
C GLU A 220 12.18 0.26 1.95
N GLY A 221 12.98 1.34 1.88
CA GLY A 221 14.43 1.27 1.73
C GLY A 221 14.94 1.09 0.29
N GLY A 222 14.05 0.89 -0.69
CA GLY A 222 14.39 0.86 -2.11
C GLY A 222 14.98 2.19 -2.60
N ALA A 223 15.80 2.17 -3.65
CA ALA A 223 16.48 3.37 -4.17
C ALA A 223 15.51 4.47 -4.62
N PHE A 224 14.30 4.10 -5.06
CA PHE A 224 13.27 5.04 -5.53
C PHE A 224 12.41 5.63 -4.39
N VAL A 225 12.40 4.98 -3.22
CA VAL A 225 11.59 5.41 -2.05
C VAL A 225 12.44 6.03 -0.95
N SER A 226 13.72 5.67 -0.85
CA SER A 226 14.64 6.17 0.17
C SER A 226 15.02 7.64 0.00
N LYS A 227 14.80 8.22 -1.18
CA LYS A 227 15.01 9.64 -1.44
C LYS A 227 13.90 10.45 -0.78
N LYS A 228 14.27 11.39 0.10
CA LYS A 228 13.31 12.31 0.70
C LYS A 228 12.81 13.30 -0.34
N CYS A 229 11.51 13.22 -0.58
CA CYS A 229 10.66 14.24 -1.20
C CYS A 229 9.82 14.86 -0.07
#